data_AF-A0A1B0D1B8-F1
#
_entry.id   AF-A0A1B0D1B8-F1
#
_cell.length_a   1.000
_cell.length_b   1.000
_cell.length_c   1.000
_cell.angle_alpha   90.00
_cell.angle_beta   90.00
_cell.angle_gamma   90.00
#
_symmetry.space_group_name_H-M   'P 1'
#
loop_
_entity.id
_entity.type
_entity.pdbx_description
1 polymer ?
#
loop_
_entity_poly.entity_id
_entity_poly.type
_entity_poly.pdbx_seq_one_letter_code
_entity_poly.pdbx_strand_id
1 'polypeptide(L)'
;MNLVWELDRLAVNNMHYVGNVLGIKDPIHKQKIALKAMDVVLFGPPRETGTRWKDYILVTLLLSVIFGCWYGYQQNKNSKTHLRRMAKDMEGLQKAEQALLEMQKELERARMEQENVATEKMDLERRLKETPSLTSSSSDLEVQALKQEIEMLRTELSRAEIELVDHCWSPPQGLQTWLQLTYELENKNHLVKRRSAEKQLQAAREACEKLKRKRTSLVGAFVSTHGKSIDDVDRSIVEARNALGEVTNELQERMHRWKQIEQLLGFSIVNNNGLPYLESILYARNGGITAKTGRGKDNSERCG
;
A
#
# COMPACT_ATOMS: atom_id res chain seq x y z
N MET A 1 -77.34 1.49 -16.52
CA MET A 1 -78.25 0.85 -17.49
C MET A 1 -79.30 1.83 -18.03
N ASN A 2 -79.99 2.59 -17.17
CA ASN A 2 -81.15 3.41 -17.57
C ASN A 2 -80.87 4.48 -18.65
N LEU A 3 -79.70 5.15 -18.62
CA LEU A 3 -79.34 6.22 -19.57
C LEU A 3 -79.31 5.82 -21.06
N VAL A 4 -79.15 4.53 -21.38
CA VAL A 4 -79.10 4.08 -22.80
C VAL A 4 -80.51 4.11 -23.42
N TRP A 5 -81.50 3.57 -22.71
CA TRP A 5 -82.91 3.55 -23.12
C TRP A 5 -83.53 4.96 -23.26
N GLU A 6 -82.92 5.95 -22.62
CA GLU A 6 -83.37 7.34 -22.66
C GLU A 6 -82.83 8.11 -23.88
N LEU A 7 -81.68 7.67 -24.44
CA LEU A 7 -81.16 8.17 -25.72
C LEU A 7 -81.94 7.61 -26.93
N ASP A 8 -82.37 6.35 -26.89
CA ASP A 8 -83.22 5.77 -27.96
C ASP A 8 -84.51 6.57 -28.16
N ARG A 9 -85.10 7.10 -27.07
CA ARG A 9 -86.28 7.97 -27.11
C ARG A 9 -86.03 9.35 -27.73
N LEU A 10 -84.78 9.76 -27.90
CA LEU A 10 -84.37 10.97 -28.63
C LEU A 10 -83.94 10.66 -30.08
N ALA A 11 -83.48 9.45 -30.36
CA ALA A 11 -83.20 8.96 -31.72
C ALA A 11 -84.50 8.66 -32.50
N VAL A 12 -85.53 8.12 -31.83
CA VAL A 12 -86.89 8.05 -32.38
C VAL A 12 -87.44 9.47 -32.51
N ASN A 13 -87.59 9.94 -33.76
CA ASN A 13 -87.85 11.32 -34.19
C ASN A 13 -89.15 11.95 -33.62
N ASN A 14 -89.19 12.24 -32.33
CA ASN A 14 -90.35 12.82 -31.65
C ASN A 14 -90.22 14.35 -31.53
N MET A 15 -90.37 15.01 -32.68
CA MET A 15 -90.12 16.44 -32.89
C MET A 15 -90.93 17.37 -31.96
N HIS A 16 -92.02 16.87 -31.37
CA HIS A 16 -92.85 17.58 -30.40
C HIS A 16 -92.16 17.75 -29.03
N TYR A 17 -91.42 16.74 -28.56
CA TYR A 17 -90.75 16.76 -27.25
C TYR A 17 -89.58 17.75 -27.23
N VAL A 18 -88.77 17.75 -28.30
CA VAL A 18 -87.62 18.66 -28.48
C VAL A 18 -88.07 20.13 -28.61
N GLY A 19 -89.28 20.39 -29.10
CA GLY A 19 -89.88 21.72 -29.13
C GLY A 19 -90.35 22.20 -27.76
N ASN A 20 -91.28 21.47 -27.13
CA ASN A 20 -92.02 21.98 -25.96
C ASN A 20 -91.33 21.74 -24.61
N VAL A 21 -90.46 20.74 -24.48
CA VAL A 21 -89.81 20.40 -23.20
C VAL A 21 -88.38 20.97 -23.10
N LEU A 22 -87.67 21.05 -24.23
CA LEU A 22 -86.27 21.55 -24.28
C LEU A 22 -86.14 23.00 -24.78
N GLY A 23 -87.24 23.63 -25.23
CA GLY A 23 -87.29 25.07 -25.58
C GLY A 23 -86.49 25.51 -26.81
N ILE A 24 -85.73 24.61 -27.46
CA ILE A 24 -84.94 24.91 -28.65
C ILE A 24 -85.89 25.20 -29.81
N LYS A 25 -85.83 26.40 -30.40
CA LYS A 25 -86.71 26.79 -31.52
C LYS A 25 -86.09 26.46 -32.89
N ASP A 26 -84.81 26.77 -33.10
CA ASP A 26 -84.14 26.63 -34.41
C ASP A 26 -84.14 25.19 -34.98
N PRO A 27 -84.51 25.00 -36.26
CA PRO A 27 -84.48 23.69 -36.90
C PRO A 27 -83.05 23.18 -37.16
N ILE A 28 -82.10 24.09 -37.47
CA ILE A 28 -80.70 23.75 -37.76
C ILE A 28 -80.03 23.16 -36.51
N HIS A 29 -80.27 23.76 -35.33
CA HIS A 29 -79.75 23.25 -34.07
C HIS A 29 -80.34 21.89 -33.70
N LYS A 30 -81.63 21.65 -33.98
CA LYS A 30 -82.27 20.33 -33.79
C LYS A 30 -81.63 19.24 -34.64
N GLN A 31 -81.46 19.47 -35.94
CA GLN A 31 -80.80 18.50 -36.84
C GLN A 31 -79.35 18.22 -36.41
N LYS A 32 -78.60 19.26 -36.01
CA LYS A 32 -77.21 19.12 -35.54
C LYS A 32 -77.08 18.34 -34.22
N ILE A 33 -78.05 18.50 -33.31
CA ILE A 33 -78.12 17.72 -32.07
C ILE A 33 -78.51 16.27 -32.36
N ALA A 34 -79.51 16.02 -33.22
CA ALA A 34 -79.95 14.68 -33.59
C ALA A 34 -78.83 13.87 -34.27
N LEU A 35 -78.11 14.46 -35.23
CA LEU A 35 -76.93 13.84 -35.86
C LEU A 35 -75.86 13.48 -34.82
N LYS A 36 -75.53 14.40 -33.91
CA LYS A 36 -74.48 14.18 -32.91
C LYS A 36 -74.91 13.19 -31.81
N ALA A 37 -76.19 13.07 -31.53
CA ALA A 37 -76.75 12.01 -30.67
C ALA A 37 -76.70 10.65 -31.37
N MET A 38 -77.03 10.60 -32.67
CA MET A 38 -76.92 9.39 -33.49
C MET A 38 -75.47 8.89 -33.56
N ASP A 39 -74.48 9.78 -33.76
CA ASP A 39 -73.05 9.41 -33.70
C ASP A 39 -72.66 8.81 -32.33
N VAL A 40 -73.16 9.39 -31.23
CA VAL A 40 -72.88 8.89 -29.86
C VAL A 40 -73.58 7.56 -29.56
N VAL A 41 -74.71 7.26 -30.21
CA VAL A 41 -75.35 5.93 -30.13
C VAL A 41 -74.63 4.92 -31.01
N LEU A 42 -74.18 5.31 -32.21
CA LEU A 42 -73.57 4.43 -33.21
C LEU A 42 -72.10 4.08 -32.89
N PHE A 43 -71.34 5.03 -32.33
CA PHE A 43 -69.91 4.86 -31.99
C PHE A 43 -69.64 4.84 -30.47
N GLY A 44 -70.66 5.08 -29.65
CA GLY A 44 -70.56 5.17 -28.19
C GLY A 44 -70.07 6.54 -27.68
N PRO A 45 -70.12 6.77 -26.35
CA PRO A 45 -69.58 7.99 -25.74
C PRO A 45 -68.06 8.13 -25.99
N PRO A 46 -67.55 9.35 -26.24
CA PRO A 46 -66.11 9.60 -26.34
C PRO A 46 -65.35 9.07 -25.12
N ARG A 47 -64.27 8.31 -25.36
CA ARG A 47 -63.51 7.64 -24.30
C ARG A 47 -62.56 8.57 -23.56
N GLU A 48 -63.13 9.49 -22.76
CA GLU A 48 -62.45 10.25 -21.70
C GLU A 48 -61.79 9.35 -20.64
N THR A 49 -62.15 8.06 -20.62
CA THR A 49 -61.54 6.99 -19.80
C THR A 49 -60.12 6.62 -20.25
N GLY A 50 -59.23 7.61 -20.34
CA GLY A 50 -57.89 7.37 -20.90
C GLY A 50 -56.80 8.42 -20.65
N THR A 51 -57.10 9.70 -20.45
CA THR A 51 -56.07 10.77 -20.42
C THR A 51 -55.36 10.87 -19.07
N ARG A 52 -56.05 11.42 -18.05
CA ARG A 52 -55.49 11.79 -16.73
C ARG A 52 -54.46 10.80 -16.16
N TRP A 53 -54.77 9.50 -16.17
CA TRP A 53 -53.89 8.47 -15.60
C TRP A 53 -52.64 8.19 -16.45
N LYS A 54 -52.74 8.26 -17.79
CA LYS A 54 -51.58 8.24 -18.69
C LYS A 54 -50.75 9.50 -18.52
N ASP A 55 -51.38 10.66 -18.32
CA ASP A 55 -50.69 11.92 -18.10
C ASP A 55 -49.87 11.87 -16.80
N TYR A 56 -50.42 11.33 -15.70
CA TYR A 56 -49.68 11.08 -14.47
C TYR A 56 -48.50 10.10 -14.67
N ILE A 57 -48.71 9.00 -15.40
CA ILE A 57 -47.62 8.05 -15.73
C ILE A 57 -46.54 8.72 -16.57
N LEU A 58 -46.91 9.54 -17.57
CA LEU A 58 -45.98 10.26 -18.43
C LEU A 58 -45.13 11.26 -17.62
N VAL A 59 -45.76 11.99 -16.69
CA VAL A 59 -45.08 12.95 -15.81
C VAL A 59 -44.13 12.24 -14.84
N THR A 60 -44.53 11.13 -14.21
CA THR A 60 -43.62 10.40 -13.31
C THR A 60 -42.43 9.78 -14.07
N LEU A 61 -42.64 9.32 -15.30
CA LEU A 61 -41.58 8.78 -16.15
C LEU A 61 -40.60 9.89 -16.60
N LEU A 62 -41.11 11.07 -17.00
CA LEU A 62 -40.28 12.26 -17.28
C LEU A 62 -39.48 12.71 -16.07
N LEU A 63 -40.10 12.79 -14.89
CA LEU A 63 -39.41 13.14 -13.64
C LEU A 63 -38.34 12.12 -13.28
N SER A 64 -38.59 10.82 -13.49
CA SER A 64 -37.60 9.76 -13.28
C SER A 64 -36.37 9.91 -14.19
N VAL A 65 -36.58 10.23 -15.47
CA VAL A 65 -35.48 10.52 -16.41
C VAL A 65 -34.69 11.76 -16.00
N ILE A 66 -35.37 12.84 -15.60
CA ILE A 66 -34.71 14.08 -15.12
C ILE A 66 -33.89 13.80 -13.85
N PHE A 67 -34.43 13.05 -12.89
CA PHE A 67 -33.72 12.66 -11.68
C PHE A 67 -32.51 11.75 -11.98
N GLY A 68 -32.67 10.79 -12.90
CA GLY A 68 -31.58 9.91 -13.35
C GLY A 68 -30.45 10.68 -14.04
N CYS A 69 -30.78 11.63 -14.91
CA CYS A 69 -29.82 12.52 -15.56
C CYS A 69 -29.11 13.45 -14.55
N TRP A 70 -29.85 14.04 -13.60
CA TRP A 70 -29.28 14.87 -12.53
C TRP A 70 -28.35 14.07 -11.61
N TYR A 71 -28.79 12.90 -11.15
CA TYR A 71 -28.00 12.02 -10.29
C TYR A 71 -26.75 11.51 -11.03
N GLY A 72 -26.89 11.07 -12.29
CA GLY A 72 -25.77 10.67 -13.13
C GLY A 72 -24.76 11.80 -13.39
N TYR A 73 -25.24 13.03 -13.61
CA TYR A 73 -24.37 14.21 -13.75
C TYR A 73 -23.63 14.54 -12.46
N GLN A 74 -24.30 14.51 -11.31
CA GLN A 74 -23.70 14.78 -10.00
C GLN A 74 -22.72 13.66 -9.60
N GLN A 75 -23.06 12.40 -9.85
CA GLN A 75 -22.17 11.23 -9.67
C GLN A 75 -20.91 11.41 -10.54
N ASN A 76 -21.05 11.76 -11.82
CA ASN A 76 -19.93 12.00 -12.74
C ASN A 76 -19.03 13.16 -12.27
N LYS A 77 -19.61 14.25 -11.76
CA LYS A 77 -18.87 15.40 -11.19
C LYS A 77 -18.05 15.01 -9.95
N ASN A 78 -18.63 14.21 -9.05
CA ASN A 78 -17.93 13.69 -7.88
C ASN A 78 -16.87 12.64 -8.27
N SER A 79 -17.19 11.68 -9.14
CA SER A 79 -16.25 10.68 -9.65
C SER A 79 -15.03 11.31 -10.33
N LYS A 80 -15.21 12.34 -11.17
CA LYS A 80 -14.08 13.10 -11.77
C LYS A 80 -13.20 13.77 -10.72
N THR A 81 -13.76 14.17 -9.58
CA THR A 81 -13.01 14.77 -8.47
C THR A 81 -12.21 13.73 -7.69
N HIS A 82 -12.79 12.55 -7.42
CA HIS A 82 -12.07 11.44 -6.77
C HIS A 82 -11.01 10.81 -7.68
N LEU A 83 -11.28 10.64 -8.98
CA LEU A 83 -10.30 10.14 -9.96
C LEU A 83 -9.08 11.07 -10.08
N ARG A 84 -9.28 12.39 -10.01
CA ARG A 84 -8.18 13.38 -9.98
C ARG A 84 -7.36 13.36 -8.69
N ARG A 85 -7.93 12.89 -7.56
CA ARG A 85 -7.16 12.62 -6.34
C ARG A 85 -6.35 11.34 -6.51
N MET A 86 -7.00 10.23 -6.86
CA MET A 86 -6.32 8.95 -7.12
C MET A 86 -5.19 9.03 -8.16
N ALA A 87 -5.32 9.87 -9.19
CA ALA A 87 -4.26 10.13 -10.16
C ALA A 87 -3.02 10.75 -9.49
N LYS A 88 -3.20 11.81 -8.70
CA LYS A 88 -2.11 12.43 -7.92
C LYS A 88 -1.51 11.49 -6.87
N ASP A 89 -2.36 10.69 -6.22
CA ASP A 89 -1.91 9.71 -5.23
C ASP A 89 -1.05 8.60 -5.90
N MET A 90 -1.35 8.25 -7.16
CA MET A 90 -0.59 7.29 -7.95
C MET A 90 0.70 7.90 -8.54
N GLU A 91 0.68 9.16 -8.98
CA GLU A 91 1.89 9.93 -9.33
C GLU A 91 2.85 10.03 -8.13
N GLY A 92 2.31 10.26 -6.93
CA GLY A 92 3.08 10.25 -5.68
C GLY A 92 3.69 8.89 -5.35
N LEU A 93 2.95 7.79 -5.55
CA LEU A 93 3.47 6.42 -5.39
C LEU A 93 4.61 6.12 -6.37
N GLN A 94 4.42 6.45 -7.65
CA GLN A 94 5.44 6.22 -8.69
C GLN A 94 6.71 7.04 -8.42
N LYS A 95 6.58 8.26 -7.89
CA LYS A 95 7.74 9.07 -7.49
C LYS A 95 8.49 8.48 -6.28
N ALA A 96 7.78 7.88 -5.33
CA ALA A 96 8.40 7.19 -4.19
C ALA A 96 9.12 5.90 -4.62
N GLU A 97 8.54 5.13 -5.55
CA GLU A 97 9.17 3.95 -6.16
C GLU A 97 10.45 4.32 -6.93
N GLN A 98 10.42 5.40 -7.71
CA GLN A 98 11.60 5.93 -8.41
C GLN A 98 12.69 6.40 -7.44
N ALA A 99 12.33 7.10 -6.36
CA ALA A 99 13.29 7.53 -5.33
C ALA A 99 13.96 6.33 -4.61
N LEU A 100 13.24 5.24 -4.36
CA LEU A 100 13.83 4.02 -3.80
C LEU A 100 14.85 3.37 -4.75
N LEU A 101 14.57 3.33 -6.05
CA LEU A 101 15.50 2.82 -7.06
C LEU A 101 16.74 3.71 -7.22
N GLU A 102 16.58 5.03 -7.11
CA GLU A 102 17.68 5.99 -7.16
C GLU A 102 18.61 5.85 -5.95
N MET A 103 18.05 5.77 -4.73
CA MET A 103 18.81 5.53 -3.49
C MET A 103 19.56 4.19 -3.49
N GLN A 104 18.97 3.13 -4.07
CA GLN A 104 19.66 1.84 -4.24
C GLN A 104 20.87 1.97 -5.19
N LYS A 105 20.71 2.71 -6.29
CA LYS A 105 21.75 2.94 -7.29
C LYS A 105 22.89 3.83 -6.78
N GLU A 106 22.60 4.80 -5.91
CA GLU A 106 23.65 5.60 -5.27
C GLU A 106 24.47 4.79 -4.25
N LEU A 107 23.82 3.88 -3.50
CA LEU A 107 24.51 2.97 -2.60
C LEU A 107 25.47 2.03 -3.36
N GLU A 108 25.04 1.53 -4.52
CA GLU A 108 25.87 0.71 -5.42
C GLU A 108 27.10 1.46 -5.97
N ARG A 109 26.97 2.76 -6.31
CA ARG A 109 28.11 3.60 -6.72
C ARG A 109 29.09 3.86 -5.56
N ALA A 110 28.59 4.32 -4.42
CA ALA A 110 29.42 4.64 -3.25
C ALA A 110 30.22 3.42 -2.76
N ARG A 111 29.67 2.22 -2.92
CA ARG A 111 30.35 0.95 -2.67
C ARG A 111 31.55 0.72 -3.60
N MET A 112 31.45 0.98 -4.90
CA MET A 112 32.58 0.86 -5.84
C MET A 112 33.69 1.87 -5.55
N GLU A 113 33.34 3.08 -5.11
CA GLU A 113 34.32 4.11 -4.73
C GLU A 113 35.12 3.70 -3.48
N GLN A 114 34.45 3.09 -2.48
CA GLN A 114 35.13 2.55 -1.29
C GLN A 114 36.05 1.35 -1.60
N GLU A 115 35.69 0.50 -2.56
CA GLU A 115 36.51 -0.64 -3.00
C GLU A 115 37.86 -0.17 -3.55
N ASN A 116 37.87 0.90 -4.36
CA ASN A 116 39.10 1.51 -4.87
C ASN A 116 39.98 2.08 -3.73
N VAL A 117 39.42 2.94 -2.87
CA VAL A 117 40.17 3.59 -1.77
C VAL A 117 40.78 2.57 -0.78
N ALA A 118 40.08 1.44 -0.55
CA ALA A 118 40.61 0.36 0.28
C ALA A 118 41.86 -0.31 -0.32
N THR A 119 41.98 -0.40 -1.65
CA THR A 119 43.17 -0.97 -2.31
C THR A 119 44.38 -0.03 -2.25
N GLU A 120 44.17 1.30 -2.38
CA GLU A 120 45.24 2.29 -2.27
C GLU A 120 45.83 2.37 -0.85
N LYS A 121 44.99 2.30 0.20
CA LYS A 121 45.45 2.35 1.59
C LYS A 121 46.41 1.20 1.95
N MET A 122 46.21 0.01 1.35
CA MET A 122 47.04 -1.18 1.63
C MET A 122 48.47 -1.09 1.09
N ASP A 123 48.78 -0.29 0.06
CA ASP A 123 50.18 -0.14 -0.39
C ASP A 123 50.95 0.89 0.44
N LEU A 124 50.27 1.92 0.96
CA LEU A 124 50.87 2.94 1.83
C LEU A 124 51.30 2.37 3.18
N GLU A 125 50.45 1.56 3.83
CA GLU A 125 50.76 0.95 5.13
C GLU A 125 51.94 -0.03 5.10
N ARG A 126 52.28 -0.57 3.92
CA ARG A 126 53.46 -1.43 3.73
C ARG A 126 54.79 -0.68 3.90
N ARG A 127 54.82 0.65 3.70
CA ARG A 127 56.07 1.43 3.60
C ARG A 127 56.54 2.11 4.90
N LEU A 128 55.73 2.10 5.96
CA LEU A 128 55.95 2.94 7.16
C LEU A 128 56.64 2.21 8.33
N LYS A 129 57.28 1.06 8.11
CA LYS A 129 57.57 0.08 9.18
C LYS A 129 59.05 -0.17 9.52
N GLU A 130 59.96 0.73 9.14
CA GLU A 130 61.42 0.54 9.25
C GLU A 130 62.14 1.72 9.93
N THR A 131 62.50 1.60 11.23
CA THR A 131 63.74 2.10 11.94
C THR A 131 63.53 2.50 13.44
N PRO A 132 64.43 2.11 14.37
CA PRO A 132 64.38 2.57 15.78
C PRO A 132 65.73 2.92 16.51
N SER A 133 65.70 3.81 17.54
CA SER A 133 66.74 4.08 18.60
C SER A 133 66.12 4.87 19.80
N LEU A 134 66.58 4.97 21.07
CA LEU A 134 67.76 4.57 21.90
C LEU A 134 68.95 5.60 21.99
N THR A 135 69.58 5.98 23.14
CA THR A 135 69.37 5.80 24.63
C THR A 135 70.35 6.67 25.49
N SER A 136 70.02 6.96 26.78
CA SER A 136 70.91 7.26 27.97
C SER A 136 71.77 8.57 28.01
N SER A 137 72.24 9.14 29.15
CA SER A 137 71.99 9.05 30.63
C SER A 137 72.71 10.23 31.37
N SER A 138 72.26 10.69 32.56
CA SER A 138 72.92 11.77 33.37
C SER A 138 72.54 11.77 34.89
N SER A 139 73.33 11.09 35.72
CA SER A 139 72.88 10.35 36.92
C SER A 139 72.15 11.03 38.12
N ASP A 140 72.29 12.32 38.41
CA ASP A 140 71.61 12.95 39.59
C ASP A 140 70.62 14.05 39.22
N LEU A 141 70.86 14.75 38.10
CA LEU A 141 69.76 15.38 37.37
C LEU A 141 68.74 14.31 36.96
N GLU A 142 69.18 13.08 36.64
CA GLU A 142 68.30 11.91 36.48
C GLU A 142 67.39 11.67 37.69
N VAL A 143 67.84 11.65 38.94
CA VAL A 143 66.94 11.28 40.06
C VAL A 143 65.74 12.26 40.22
N GLN A 144 65.83 13.46 39.64
CA GLN A 144 64.74 14.43 39.54
C GLN A 144 64.06 14.45 38.14
N ALA A 145 64.84 14.36 37.06
CA ALA A 145 64.38 14.24 35.68
C ALA A 145 63.63 12.94 35.47
N LEU A 146 64.18 11.77 35.79
CA LEU A 146 63.50 10.46 35.86
C LEU A 146 62.22 10.50 36.71
N LYS A 147 62.04 11.41 37.68
CA LYS A 147 60.74 11.54 38.37
C LYS A 147 59.73 12.31 37.54
N GLN A 148 60.14 13.40 36.90
CA GLN A 148 59.31 14.15 35.96
C GLN A 148 59.07 13.38 34.66
N GLU A 149 60.01 12.53 34.26
CA GLU A 149 60.03 11.67 33.08
C GLU A 149 59.32 10.35 33.37
N ILE A 150 59.36 9.77 34.57
CA ILE A 150 58.40 8.70 34.94
C ILE A 150 56.97 9.23 34.91
N GLU A 151 56.72 10.48 35.33
CA GLU A 151 55.38 11.05 35.25
C GLU A 151 55.00 11.44 33.81
N MET A 152 55.92 12.01 33.03
CA MET A 152 55.72 12.29 31.60
C MET A 152 55.54 11.00 30.79
N LEU A 153 56.37 9.99 31.02
CA LEU A 153 56.24 8.64 30.45
C LEU A 153 55.01 7.93 30.99
N ARG A 154 54.45 8.24 32.16
CA ARG A 154 53.12 7.76 32.56
C ARG A 154 52.01 8.47 31.81
N THR A 155 52.12 9.77 31.53
CA THR A 155 51.14 10.46 30.69
C THR A 155 51.24 10.05 29.22
N GLU A 156 52.46 9.84 28.70
CA GLU A 156 52.72 9.34 27.35
C GLU A 156 52.39 7.85 27.24
N LEU A 157 52.65 7.02 28.26
CA LEU A 157 52.23 5.60 28.30
C LEU A 157 50.73 5.47 28.54
N SER A 158 50.08 6.31 29.34
CA SER A 158 48.62 6.31 29.47
C SER A 158 47.95 6.78 28.18
N ARG A 159 48.51 7.80 27.52
CA ARG A 159 48.09 8.25 26.19
C ARG A 159 48.33 7.17 25.14
N ALA A 160 49.50 6.54 25.14
CA ALA A 160 49.84 5.44 24.24
C ALA A 160 49.09 4.15 24.58
N GLU A 161 48.65 3.92 25.82
CA GLU A 161 47.73 2.84 26.19
C GLU A 161 46.33 3.12 25.68
N ILE A 162 45.85 4.37 25.74
CA ILE A 162 44.60 4.80 25.11
C ILE A 162 44.69 4.62 23.58
N GLU A 163 45.75 5.12 22.96
CA GLU A 163 46.01 5.06 21.51
C GLU A 163 46.26 3.61 21.04
N LEU A 164 46.91 2.76 21.86
CA LEU A 164 47.12 1.35 21.59
C LEU A 164 45.90 0.49 21.89
N VAL A 165 45.00 0.88 22.81
CA VAL A 165 43.66 0.29 22.92
C VAL A 165 42.83 0.61 21.69
N ASP A 166 42.87 1.86 21.20
CA ASP A 166 42.22 2.28 19.95
C ASP A 166 42.81 1.55 18.72
N HIS A 167 44.13 1.34 18.68
CA HIS A 167 44.83 0.66 17.57
C HIS A 167 44.84 -0.88 17.66
N CYS A 168 44.63 -1.47 18.84
CA CYS A 168 44.55 -2.93 19.02
C CYS A 168 43.12 -3.47 19.05
N TRP A 169 42.09 -2.62 18.99
CA TRP A 169 40.71 -3.08 18.82
C TRP A 169 40.53 -3.70 17.42
N SER A 170 40.68 -5.02 17.37
CA SER A 170 40.35 -5.84 16.22
C SER A 170 39.08 -6.64 16.52
N PRO A 171 38.07 -6.63 15.63
CA PRO A 171 36.84 -7.37 15.84
C PRO A 171 37.10 -8.88 16.04
N PRO A 172 36.46 -9.55 17.01
CA PRO A 172 36.68 -10.97 17.28
C PRO A 172 36.51 -11.88 16.06
N GLN A 173 37.39 -12.86 15.91
CA GLN A 173 37.38 -13.79 14.78
C GLN A 173 36.02 -14.51 14.67
N GLY A 174 35.42 -14.43 13.48
CA GLY A 174 34.08 -14.98 13.20
C GLY A 174 32.90 -14.04 13.50
N LEU A 175 33.11 -12.89 14.15
CA LEU A 175 32.03 -11.90 14.37
C LEU A 175 31.41 -11.44 13.04
N GLN A 176 32.24 -11.22 12.01
CA GLN A 176 31.77 -10.90 10.65
C GLN A 176 30.77 -11.95 10.13
N THR A 177 31.08 -13.24 10.25
CA THR A 177 30.23 -14.32 9.74
C THR A 177 28.90 -14.42 10.50
N TRP A 178 28.91 -14.18 11.82
CA TRP A 178 27.69 -14.10 12.63
C TRP A 178 26.83 -12.87 12.32
N LEU A 179 27.45 -11.71 12.08
CA LEU A 179 26.74 -10.50 11.67
C LEU A 179 26.18 -10.63 10.25
N GLN A 180 26.89 -11.29 9.33
CA GLN A 180 26.39 -11.63 8.00
C GLN A 180 25.17 -12.56 8.09
N LEU A 181 25.23 -13.62 8.92
CA LEU A 181 24.06 -14.49 9.16
C LEU A 181 22.88 -13.69 9.75
N THR A 182 23.17 -12.78 10.68
CA THR A 182 22.15 -11.92 11.31
C THR A 182 21.49 -10.99 10.28
N TYR A 183 22.27 -10.33 9.43
CA TYR A 183 21.79 -9.50 8.32
C TYR A 183 20.90 -10.31 7.36
N GLU A 184 21.32 -11.51 6.97
CA GLU A 184 20.58 -12.39 6.06
C GLU A 184 19.26 -12.89 6.67
N LEU A 185 19.26 -13.32 7.93
CA LEU A 185 18.04 -13.70 8.66
C LEU A 185 17.07 -12.52 8.80
N GLU A 186 17.58 -11.34 9.13
CA GLU A 186 16.78 -10.11 9.17
C GLU A 186 16.25 -9.75 7.76
N ASN A 187 17.06 -9.91 6.69
CA ASN A 187 16.67 -9.65 5.29
C ASN A 187 15.52 -10.58 4.86
N LYS A 188 15.66 -11.87 5.14
CA LYS A 188 14.62 -12.90 4.95
C LYS A 188 13.31 -12.53 5.64
N ASN A 189 13.36 -12.04 6.89
CA ASN A 189 12.18 -11.60 7.64
C ASN A 189 11.53 -10.35 7.03
N HIS A 190 12.31 -9.33 6.68
CA HIS A 190 11.82 -8.13 5.99
C HIS A 190 11.18 -8.45 4.63
N LEU A 191 11.78 -9.34 3.84
CA LEU A 191 11.22 -9.82 2.57
C LEU A 191 9.94 -10.64 2.74
N VAL A 192 9.70 -11.26 3.91
CA VAL A 192 8.39 -11.86 4.25
C VAL A 192 7.38 -10.77 4.62
N LYS A 193 7.73 -9.81 5.48
CA LYS A 193 6.84 -8.72 5.90
C LYS A 193 6.42 -7.84 4.72
N ARG A 194 7.35 -7.46 3.83
CA ARG A 194 7.08 -6.74 2.58
C ARG A 194 6.04 -7.46 1.72
N ARG A 195 6.25 -8.74 1.43
CA ARG A 195 5.29 -9.56 0.65
C ARG A 195 3.93 -9.73 1.34
N SER A 196 3.86 -9.56 2.66
CA SER A 196 2.57 -9.52 3.38
C SER A 196 1.85 -8.19 3.16
N ALA A 197 2.55 -7.06 3.32
CA ALA A 197 2.00 -5.72 3.09
C ALA A 197 1.57 -5.50 1.63
N GLU A 198 2.34 -6.01 0.66
CA GLU A 198 1.99 -6.02 -0.77
C GLU A 198 0.69 -6.78 -1.04
N LYS A 199 0.52 -7.97 -0.42
CA LYS A 199 -0.74 -8.74 -0.50
C LYS A 199 -1.91 -8.02 0.16
N GLN A 200 -1.69 -7.35 1.29
CA GLN A 200 -2.71 -6.57 2.00
C GLN A 200 -3.19 -5.38 1.15
N LEU A 201 -2.27 -4.66 0.49
CA LEU A 201 -2.59 -3.61 -0.48
C LEU A 201 -3.38 -4.17 -1.68
N GLN A 202 -2.98 -5.31 -2.22
CA GLN A 202 -3.71 -5.95 -3.33
C GLN A 202 -5.13 -6.36 -2.90
N ALA A 203 -5.31 -6.94 -1.71
CA ALA A 203 -6.62 -7.27 -1.17
C ALA A 203 -7.50 -6.02 -0.97
N ALA A 204 -6.94 -4.92 -0.44
CA ALA A 204 -7.66 -3.65 -0.28
C ALA A 204 -8.07 -3.03 -1.62
N ARG A 205 -7.18 -3.05 -2.63
CA ARG A 205 -7.47 -2.63 -4.01
C ARG A 205 -8.62 -3.42 -4.61
N GLU A 206 -8.60 -4.75 -4.45
CA GLU A 206 -9.68 -5.61 -4.92
C GLU A 206 -11.00 -5.39 -4.17
N ALA A 207 -10.97 -5.17 -2.86
CA ALA A 207 -12.17 -4.86 -2.07
C ALA A 207 -12.81 -3.54 -2.54
N CYS A 208 -12.00 -2.52 -2.80
CA CYS A 208 -12.43 -1.24 -3.38
C CYS A 208 -13.06 -1.42 -4.78
N GLU A 209 -12.43 -2.18 -5.68
CA GLU A 209 -13.01 -2.51 -7.00
C GLU A 209 -14.31 -3.32 -6.89
N LYS A 210 -14.40 -4.28 -5.96
CA LYS A 210 -15.61 -5.07 -5.70
C LYS A 210 -16.75 -4.16 -5.18
N LEU A 211 -16.47 -3.22 -4.28
CA LEU A 211 -17.44 -2.23 -3.77
C LEU A 211 -17.90 -1.26 -4.88
N LYS A 212 -16.96 -0.74 -5.68
CA LYS A 212 -17.22 0.12 -6.84
C LYS A 212 -18.16 -0.55 -7.84
N ARG A 213 -17.89 -1.81 -8.22
CA ARG A 213 -18.74 -2.60 -9.15
C ARG A 213 -20.15 -2.85 -8.59
N LYS A 214 -20.27 -3.13 -7.28
CA LYS A 214 -21.58 -3.25 -6.61
C LYS A 214 -22.39 -1.94 -6.70
N ARG A 215 -21.75 -0.79 -6.46
CA ARG A 215 -22.39 0.54 -6.52
C ARG A 215 -22.75 0.98 -7.95
N THR A 216 -22.04 0.52 -8.98
CA THR A 216 -22.39 0.80 -10.38
C THR A 216 -23.42 -0.16 -10.98
N SER A 217 -23.77 -1.24 -10.28
CA SER A 217 -24.78 -2.20 -10.75
C SER A 217 -26.19 -1.73 -10.37
N LEU A 218 -27.11 -1.70 -11.34
CA LEU A 218 -28.50 -1.28 -11.16
C LEU A 218 -29.23 -2.09 -10.07
N VAL A 219 -28.92 -3.38 -9.92
CA VAL A 219 -29.48 -4.25 -8.86
C VAL A 219 -28.72 -4.08 -7.53
N GLY A 220 -27.43 -3.74 -7.59
CA GLY A 220 -26.60 -3.54 -6.39
C GLY A 220 -26.88 -2.22 -5.66
N ALA A 221 -27.27 -1.18 -6.38
CA ALA A 221 -27.52 0.15 -5.82
C ALA A 221 -28.57 0.17 -4.69
N PHE A 222 -29.58 -0.71 -4.75
CA PHE A 222 -30.66 -0.78 -3.75
C PHE A 222 -30.26 -1.46 -2.43
N VAL A 223 -29.16 -2.22 -2.42
CA VAL A 223 -28.66 -2.99 -1.25
C VAL A 223 -27.30 -2.48 -0.75
N SER A 224 -26.55 -1.76 -1.59
CA SER A 224 -25.19 -1.26 -1.28
C SER A 224 -25.14 -0.03 -0.34
N THR A 225 -26.25 0.31 0.34
CA THR A 225 -26.36 1.46 1.26
C THR A 225 -25.82 1.18 2.67
N HIS A 226 -25.47 -0.06 3.00
CA HIS A 226 -24.96 -0.42 4.32
C HIS A 226 -23.56 0.18 4.57
N GLY A 227 -23.50 1.23 5.41
CA GLY A 227 -22.27 2.00 5.74
C GLY A 227 -21.09 1.11 6.13
N LYS A 228 -21.31 0.12 6.98
CA LYS A 228 -20.31 -0.88 7.39
C LYS A 228 -19.46 -1.44 6.24
N SER A 229 -20.06 -1.65 5.06
CA SER A 229 -19.36 -2.20 3.88
C SER A 229 -18.44 -1.22 3.13
N ILE A 230 -18.56 0.10 3.37
CA ILE A 230 -17.53 1.08 2.99
C ILE A 230 -16.53 1.28 4.14
N ASP A 231 -16.99 1.29 5.39
CA ASP A 231 -16.13 1.44 6.58
C ASP A 231 -15.08 0.31 6.67
N ASP A 232 -15.49 -0.94 6.42
CA ASP A 232 -14.60 -2.12 6.37
C ASP A 232 -13.54 -2.00 5.24
N VAL A 233 -13.89 -1.35 4.12
CA VAL A 233 -12.98 -1.15 2.96
C VAL A 233 -12.02 0.00 3.19
N ASP A 234 -12.49 1.11 3.74
CA ASP A 234 -11.66 2.28 4.07
C ASP A 234 -10.63 1.92 5.16
N ARG A 235 -11.07 1.18 6.19
CA ARG A 235 -10.20 0.57 7.19
C ARG A 235 -9.13 -0.33 6.55
N SER A 236 -9.52 -1.22 5.63
CA SER A 236 -8.58 -2.10 4.94
C SER A 236 -7.52 -1.33 4.13
N ILE A 237 -7.89 -0.19 3.53
CA ILE A 237 -6.96 0.70 2.82
C ILE A 237 -5.98 1.39 3.80
N VAL A 238 -6.46 1.87 4.95
CA VAL A 238 -5.62 2.47 5.99
C VAL A 238 -4.64 1.46 6.58
N GLU A 239 -5.10 0.26 6.93
CA GLU A 239 -4.24 -0.82 7.44
C GLU A 239 -3.16 -1.23 6.42
N ALA A 240 -3.52 -1.39 5.14
CA ALA A 240 -2.56 -1.70 4.08
C ALA A 240 -1.52 -0.59 3.86
N ARG A 241 -1.95 0.69 3.92
CA ARG A 241 -1.04 1.84 3.83
C ARG A 241 -0.07 1.88 5.01
N ASN A 242 -0.56 1.63 6.23
CA ASN A 242 0.28 1.63 7.43
C ASN A 242 1.32 0.51 7.38
N ALA A 243 0.93 -0.70 6.98
CA ALA A 243 1.85 -1.84 6.82
C ALA A 243 2.98 -1.56 5.81
N LEU A 244 2.69 -0.84 4.71
CA LEU A 244 3.70 -0.41 3.74
C LEU A 244 4.59 0.73 4.27
N GLY A 245 4.02 1.65 5.07
CA GLY A 245 4.79 2.67 5.79
C GLY A 245 5.79 2.06 6.77
N GLU A 246 5.37 1.09 7.58
CA GLU A 246 6.26 0.32 8.46
C GLU A 246 7.41 -0.35 7.69
N VAL A 247 7.08 -1.10 6.62
CA VAL A 247 8.07 -1.79 5.79
C VAL A 247 9.07 -0.80 5.16
N THR A 248 8.63 0.40 4.81
CA THR A 248 9.51 1.46 4.26
C THR A 248 10.43 2.04 5.34
N ASN A 249 9.89 2.31 6.54
CA ASN A 249 10.65 2.82 7.68
C ASN A 249 11.69 1.79 8.18
N GLU A 250 11.32 0.51 8.25
CA GLU A 250 12.24 -0.59 8.60
C GLU A 250 13.36 -0.73 7.56
N LEU A 251 13.07 -0.54 6.26
CA LEU A 251 14.11 -0.57 5.23
C LEU A 251 15.11 0.59 5.41
N GLN A 252 14.61 1.81 5.63
CA GLN A 252 15.46 2.99 5.87
C GLN A 252 16.30 2.85 7.14
N GLU A 253 15.68 2.44 8.25
CA GLU A 253 16.37 2.17 9.53
C GLU A 253 17.48 1.14 9.33
N ARG A 254 17.19 0.02 8.66
CA ARG A 254 18.18 -1.03 8.40
C ARG A 254 19.32 -0.59 7.51
N MET A 255 19.03 0.11 6.42
CA MET A 255 20.08 0.62 5.52
C MET A 255 21.01 1.57 6.26
N HIS A 256 20.48 2.41 7.15
CA HIS A 256 21.27 3.27 8.02
C HIS A 256 22.07 2.45 9.05
N ARG A 257 21.40 1.62 9.88
CA ARG A 257 22.02 0.81 10.94
C ARG A 257 23.13 -0.10 10.41
N TRP A 258 22.88 -0.87 9.35
CA TRP A 258 23.90 -1.77 8.83
C TRP A 258 25.09 -1.02 8.22
N LYS A 259 24.86 0.12 7.56
CA LYS A 259 25.95 1.01 7.12
C LYS A 259 26.77 1.56 8.29
N GLN A 260 26.13 1.97 9.39
CA GLN A 260 26.85 2.40 10.61
C GLN A 260 27.65 1.25 11.23
N ILE A 261 27.07 0.04 11.28
CA ILE A 261 27.74 -1.15 11.81
C ILE A 261 28.97 -1.53 10.95
N GLU A 262 28.86 -1.53 9.62
CA GLU A 262 29.99 -1.75 8.70
C GLU A 262 31.08 -0.66 8.87
N GLN A 263 30.69 0.61 9.03
CA GLN A 263 31.62 1.73 9.25
C GLN A 263 32.39 1.61 10.58
N LEU A 264 31.74 1.14 11.65
CA LEU A 264 32.37 0.93 12.96
C LEU A 264 33.25 -0.33 13.04
N LEU A 265 32.99 -1.34 12.20
CA LEU A 265 33.70 -2.63 12.22
C LEU A 265 34.79 -2.77 11.15
N GLY A 266 34.80 -1.91 10.12
CA GLY A 266 35.81 -1.92 9.07
C GLY A 266 35.72 -3.10 8.09
N PHE A 267 34.64 -3.89 8.12
CA PHE A 267 34.41 -5.02 7.21
C PHE A 267 32.97 -5.05 6.69
N SER A 268 32.76 -5.63 5.50
CA SER A 268 31.40 -5.73 4.94
C SER A 268 30.61 -6.92 5.49
N ILE A 269 29.33 -6.65 5.69
CA ILE A 269 28.27 -7.50 6.22
C ILE A 269 27.13 -7.59 5.20
N VAL A 270 26.78 -6.45 4.59
CA VAL A 270 25.72 -6.34 3.58
C VAL A 270 26.11 -7.05 2.29
N ASN A 271 27.39 -7.00 1.91
CA ASN A 271 27.94 -7.82 0.83
C ASN A 271 28.45 -9.15 1.39
N ASN A 272 27.69 -10.22 1.20
CA ASN A 272 28.02 -11.55 1.70
C ASN A 272 27.56 -12.65 0.70
N ASN A 273 28.00 -13.89 0.91
CA ASN A 273 27.74 -15.03 0.01
C ASN A 273 26.33 -15.65 0.17
N GLY A 274 25.43 -15.01 0.92
CA GLY A 274 24.06 -15.42 1.16
C GLY A 274 23.90 -16.45 2.28
N LEU A 275 22.68 -16.52 2.82
CA LEU A 275 22.28 -17.41 3.91
C LEU A 275 22.84 -18.86 3.83
N PRO A 276 22.75 -19.60 2.70
CA PRO A 276 23.13 -21.02 2.68
C PRO A 276 24.63 -21.26 2.89
N TYR A 277 25.47 -20.36 2.39
CA TYR A 277 26.93 -20.42 2.61
C TYR A 277 27.27 -20.20 4.08
N LEU A 278 26.65 -19.19 4.71
CA LEU A 278 26.86 -18.82 6.10
C LEU A 278 26.36 -19.92 7.05
N GLU A 279 25.17 -20.47 6.80
CA GLU A 279 24.63 -21.63 7.52
C GLU A 279 25.58 -22.84 7.41
N SER A 280 26.14 -23.10 6.22
CA SER A 280 27.08 -24.22 6.04
C SER A 280 28.36 -24.07 6.88
N ILE A 281 28.98 -22.88 6.91
CA ILE A 281 30.24 -22.66 7.63
C ILE A 281 30.03 -22.66 9.14
N LEU A 282 28.97 -22.00 9.62
CA LEU A 282 28.70 -21.85 11.05
C LEU A 282 28.21 -23.16 11.67
N TYR A 283 27.33 -23.91 10.99
CA TYR A 283 26.75 -25.13 11.57
C TYR A 283 27.52 -26.42 11.25
N ALA A 284 28.18 -26.56 10.09
CA ALA A 284 28.98 -27.75 9.82
C ALA A 284 30.20 -27.86 10.76
N ARG A 285 30.78 -26.74 11.20
CA ARG A 285 31.91 -26.73 12.14
C ARG A 285 31.52 -27.27 13.52
N ASN A 286 30.28 -27.05 13.98
CA ASN A 286 29.79 -27.63 15.23
C ASN A 286 29.50 -29.14 15.11
N GLY A 287 29.13 -29.63 13.93
CA GLY A 287 28.91 -31.07 13.68
C GLY A 287 30.16 -31.95 13.80
N GLY A 288 31.37 -31.37 13.76
CA GLY A 288 32.63 -32.12 13.84
C GLY A 288 33.15 -32.41 15.25
N ILE A 289 32.68 -31.70 16.28
CA ILE A 289 33.31 -31.70 17.62
C ILE A 289 32.81 -32.86 18.50
N THR A 290 31.56 -33.29 18.31
CA THR A 290 30.95 -34.40 19.10
C THR A 290 31.36 -35.80 18.64
N ALA A 291 32.10 -35.93 17.53
CA ALA A 291 32.38 -37.21 16.87
C ALA A 291 33.77 -37.83 17.17
N LYS A 292 34.62 -37.19 18.00
CA LYS A 292 36.02 -37.62 18.22
C LYS A 292 36.47 -37.75 19.69
N THR A 293 35.55 -38.01 20.61
CA THR A 293 35.83 -38.39 22.01
C THR A 293 35.24 -39.77 22.34
N GLY A 294 35.56 -40.78 21.53
CA GLY A 294 34.83 -42.06 21.55
C GLY A 294 35.57 -43.31 21.10
N ARG A 295 36.92 -43.38 21.17
CA ARG A 295 37.67 -44.65 21.05
C ARG A 295 39.11 -44.61 21.57
N GLY A 296 39.28 -44.39 22.87
CA GLY A 296 40.43 -44.96 23.56
C GLY A 296 40.28 -46.48 23.56
N LYS A 297 41.08 -47.19 22.75
CA LYS A 297 41.18 -48.64 22.84
C LYS A 297 42.12 -48.97 24.01
N ASP A 298 41.54 -49.42 25.12
CA ASP A 298 42.29 -50.15 26.12
C ASP A 298 42.90 -51.41 25.47
N ASN A 299 44.17 -51.69 25.76
CA ASN A 299 44.93 -52.78 25.15
C ASN A 299 46.01 -53.30 26.12
N SER A 300 45.57 -53.71 27.31
CA SER A 300 46.40 -54.28 28.39
C SER A 300 46.94 -55.69 28.08
N GLU A 301 48.15 -55.78 27.52
CA GLU A 301 49.06 -56.94 27.53
C GLU A 301 50.49 -56.37 27.59
N ARG A 302 51.25 -56.34 28.69
CA ARG A 302 51.63 -57.30 29.76
C ARG A 302 52.82 -58.22 29.38
N CYS A 303 53.98 -57.84 29.93
CA CYS A 303 55.20 -58.63 30.15
C CYS A 303 56.02 -59.06 28.92
N GLY A 304 57.34 -58.90 29.05
CA GLY A 304 58.39 -59.07 28.06
C GLY A 304 59.63 -58.32 28.54
#